data_AF-A0A8T4ZN34-F1
#
_entry.id   AF-A0A8T4ZN34-F1
#
_cell.length_a   1.000
_cell.length_b   1.000
_cell.length_c   1.000
_cell.angle_alpha   90.00
_cell.angle_beta   90.00
_cell.angle_gamma   90.00
#
_symmetry.space_group_name_H-M   'P 1'
#
loop_
_entity.id
_entity.type
_entity.pdbx_description
1 polymer ?
#
loop_
_entity_poly.entity_id
_entity_poly.type
_entity_poly.pdbx_seq_one_letter_code
_entity_poly.pdbx_strand_id
1 'polypeptide(L)'
;MRIVDCHIHSLGSETVDAVIKGMDRAGIDKAVIFSPYPVSVPSDRIIPKTVAGVTRHLEFSYSDVTSEKQRESVEFISRLQREAPDRIIGFVWLEPRLKDAAQILEWAVSSREIRGVKMIPDHWYPYDEFMYPIYEKIEALGVPVIFHSGILFGFKDSSRFCRPVNYEVLLSFPNFRFALAHISWPWVDECLALWGRFRAALEEIGGSERRMQMFIDITPGTPLMYRKDSLQKLIAYGAEDHMLFGTDCVAGGLEHGRLHIARDASILRQVIGASMEVVNKIMGENALRFLGLK
;
A
#
# COMPACT_ATOMS: atom_id res chain seq x y z
N MET A 1 18.35 -10.82 8.84
CA MET A 1 17.28 -9.81 8.68
C MET A 1 16.25 -10.43 7.78
N ARG A 2 14.99 -10.54 8.23
CA ARG A 2 13.87 -11.01 7.41
C ARG A 2 13.34 -9.83 6.61
N ILE A 3 13.11 -10.00 5.32
CA ILE A 3 12.59 -8.97 4.43
C ILE A 3 11.14 -9.27 4.08
N VAL A 4 10.25 -8.34 4.42
CA VAL A 4 8.86 -8.35 3.95
C VAL A 4 8.66 -7.11 3.10
N ASP A 5 8.42 -7.32 1.82
CA ASP A 5 8.08 -6.24 0.90
C ASP A 5 6.57 -6.03 0.94
N CYS A 6 6.12 -4.90 1.49
CA CYS A 6 4.70 -4.61 1.65
C CYS A 6 4.03 -3.99 0.41
N HIS A 7 4.78 -3.72 -0.67
CA HIS A 7 4.28 -2.91 -1.78
C HIS A 7 4.79 -3.40 -3.14
N ILE A 8 4.06 -4.36 -3.72
CA ILE A 8 4.35 -4.92 -5.05
C ILE A 8 3.09 -4.87 -5.90
N HIS A 9 3.25 -4.44 -7.15
CA HIS A 9 2.16 -4.39 -8.13
C HIS A 9 2.17 -5.61 -9.06
N SER A 10 1.03 -6.29 -9.20
CA SER A 10 0.83 -7.25 -10.29
C SER A 10 0.28 -6.56 -11.54
N LEU A 11 0.70 -7.05 -12.70
CA LEU A 11 0.19 -6.69 -14.02
C LEU A 11 -0.85 -7.70 -14.54
N GLY A 12 -1.12 -8.79 -13.82
CA GLY A 12 -2.16 -9.77 -14.15
C GLY A 12 -1.72 -10.88 -15.10
N SER A 13 -0.41 -10.99 -15.36
CA SER A 13 0.17 -12.00 -16.25
C SER A 13 1.25 -12.85 -15.60
N GLU A 14 1.55 -12.58 -14.32
CA GLU A 14 2.60 -13.28 -13.60
C GLU A 14 2.26 -14.74 -13.31
N THR A 15 3.30 -15.58 -13.32
CA THR A 15 3.29 -16.94 -12.78
C THR A 15 3.99 -16.96 -11.42
N VAL A 16 3.62 -17.91 -10.57
CA VAL A 16 4.19 -18.03 -9.23
C VAL A 16 5.68 -18.35 -9.28
N ASP A 17 6.10 -19.22 -10.19
CA ASP A 17 7.52 -19.54 -10.40
C ASP A 17 8.35 -18.30 -10.72
N ALA A 18 7.84 -17.40 -11.58
CA ALA A 18 8.53 -16.18 -11.94
C ALA A 18 8.64 -15.22 -10.74
N VAL A 19 7.54 -15.05 -9.99
CA VAL A 19 7.49 -14.22 -8.79
C VAL A 19 8.45 -14.74 -7.72
N ILE A 20 8.40 -16.03 -7.39
CA ILE A 20 9.26 -16.66 -6.37
C ILE A 20 10.74 -16.54 -6.76
N LYS A 21 11.08 -16.80 -8.03
CA LYS A 21 12.45 -16.63 -8.53
C LYS A 21 12.93 -15.17 -8.41
N GLY A 22 12.05 -14.21 -8.69
CA GLY A 22 12.33 -12.78 -8.48
C GLY A 22 12.57 -12.45 -7.02
N MET A 23 11.71 -12.94 -6.12
CA MET A 23 11.84 -12.78 -4.66
C MET A 23 13.18 -13.36 -4.15
N ASP A 24 13.53 -14.57 -4.55
CA ASP A 24 14.75 -15.25 -4.11
C ASP A 24 16.01 -14.49 -4.58
N ARG A 25 16.00 -13.98 -5.82
CA ARG A 25 17.08 -13.13 -6.36
C ARG A 25 17.18 -11.78 -5.64
N ALA A 26 16.07 -11.29 -5.11
CA ALA A 26 16.01 -10.04 -4.36
C ALA A 26 16.36 -10.21 -2.87
N GLY A 27 16.25 -11.42 -2.33
CA GLY A 27 16.33 -11.70 -0.89
C GLY A 27 15.05 -11.31 -0.14
N ILE A 28 13.88 -11.44 -0.79
CA ILE A 28 12.56 -11.14 -0.19
C ILE A 28 11.96 -12.43 0.38
N ASP A 29 11.69 -12.45 1.69
CA ASP A 29 11.09 -13.60 2.36
C ASP A 29 9.57 -13.66 2.15
N LYS A 30 8.88 -12.52 2.22
CA LYS A 30 7.44 -12.43 1.94
C LYS A 30 7.12 -11.19 1.11
N ALA A 31 6.16 -11.33 0.21
CA ALA A 31 5.72 -10.29 -0.72
C ALA A 31 4.22 -10.03 -0.53
N VAL A 32 3.85 -8.80 -0.20
CA VAL A 32 2.48 -8.31 -0.34
C VAL A 32 2.30 -7.86 -1.78
N ILE A 33 1.48 -8.58 -2.53
CA ILE A 33 1.24 -8.32 -3.95
C ILE A 33 -0.20 -7.82 -4.11
N PHE A 34 -0.34 -6.63 -4.67
CA PHE A 34 -1.64 -6.08 -5.05
C PHE A 34 -2.12 -6.75 -6.33
N SER A 35 -3.40 -7.12 -6.36
CA SER A 35 -4.05 -7.60 -7.55
C SER A 35 -3.92 -6.61 -8.71
N PRO A 36 -3.93 -7.09 -9.97
CA PRO A 36 -3.91 -6.20 -11.11
C PRO A 36 -5.08 -5.22 -11.04
N TYR A 37 -4.87 -3.99 -11.48
CA TYR A 37 -5.97 -3.04 -11.55
C TYR A 37 -7.11 -3.63 -12.41
N PRO A 38 -8.38 -3.57 -11.98
CA PRO A 38 -9.50 -4.23 -12.66
C PRO A 38 -9.95 -3.50 -13.93
N VAL A 39 -9.01 -3.20 -14.83
CA VAL A 39 -9.27 -2.67 -16.17
C VAL A 39 -8.69 -3.58 -17.23
N SER A 40 -9.41 -3.67 -18.33
CA SER A 40 -8.89 -4.16 -19.59
C SER A 40 -7.99 -3.08 -20.18
N VAL A 41 -6.67 -3.24 -20.11
CA VAL A 41 -5.74 -2.44 -20.92
C VAL A 41 -5.67 -3.11 -22.29
N PRO A 42 -6.17 -2.49 -23.37
CA PRO A 42 -5.96 -3.01 -24.72
C PRO A 42 -4.45 -3.11 -24.98
N SER A 43 -3.97 -4.24 -25.52
CA SER A 43 -2.54 -4.50 -25.77
C SER A 43 -1.88 -3.48 -26.71
N ASP A 44 -2.70 -2.72 -27.43
CA ASP A 44 -2.37 -1.63 -28.34
C ASP A 44 -2.34 -0.23 -27.68
N ARG A 45 -2.78 -0.10 -26.42
CA ARG A 45 -2.64 1.14 -25.62
C ARG A 45 -1.48 1.01 -24.63
N ILE A 46 -0.27 0.87 -25.16
CA ILE A 46 0.85 1.60 -24.57
C ILE A 46 0.41 3.07 -24.64
N ILE A 47 -0.02 3.67 -23.53
CA ILE A 47 -0.24 5.12 -23.49
C ILE A 47 1.07 5.72 -23.98
N PRO A 48 1.11 6.37 -25.17
CA PRO A 48 2.35 6.89 -25.67
C PRO A 48 2.88 7.86 -24.62
N LYS A 49 4.15 7.71 -24.23
CA LYS A 49 4.87 8.66 -23.34
C LYS A 49 4.90 10.11 -23.87
N THR A 50 4.18 10.40 -24.96
CA THR A 50 4.34 11.58 -25.81
C THR A 50 3.08 12.42 -25.98
N VAL A 51 1.93 12.08 -25.41
CA VAL A 51 0.77 12.99 -25.45
C VAL A 51 0.70 13.80 -24.15
N ALA A 52 1.51 14.86 -24.11
CA ALA A 52 1.30 16.02 -23.24
C ALA A 52 0.03 16.78 -23.66
N GLY A 53 -1.11 16.08 -23.65
CA GLY A 53 -2.43 16.65 -23.85
C GLY A 53 -2.98 17.04 -22.49
N VAL A 54 -3.02 18.35 -22.23
CA VAL A 54 -3.82 18.96 -21.16
C VAL A 54 -5.16 18.22 -21.09
N THR A 55 -5.53 17.78 -19.88
CA THR A 55 -6.73 17.02 -19.52
C THR A 55 -7.99 17.66 -20.13
N ARG A 56 -8.28 17.39 -21.40
CA ARG A 56 -9.42 17.98 -22.11
C ARG A 56 -10.73 17.29 -21.80
N HIS A 57 -10.68 16.17 -21.09
CA HIS A 57 -11.86 15.48 -20.64
C HIS A 57 -11.62 15.08 -19.19
N LEU A 58 -12.53 15.47 -18.30
CA LEU A 58 -12.76 14.93 -16.95
C LEU A 58 -13.18 13.44 -17.03
N GLU A 59 -12.62 12.71 -17.99
CA GLU A 59 -12.78 11.29 -18.17
C GLU A 59 -11.94 10.63 -17.09
N PHE A 60 -12.66 10.17 -16.06
CA PHE A 60 -12.26 9.20 -15.06
C PHE A 60 -11.10 8.34 -15.54
N SER A 61 -10.08 8.11 -14.71
CA SER A 61 -9.02 7.21 -15.12
C SER A 61 -9.52 5.77 -15.33
N TYR A 62 -10.72 5.46 -14.81
CA TYR A 62 -11.17 4.10 -14.54
C TYR A 62 -12.68 3.88 -14.76
N SER A 63 -13.32 4.58 -15.71
CA SER A 63 -14.76 4.46 -16.00
C SER A 63 -15.20 3.04 -16.40
N ASP A 64 -14.24 2.19 -16.78
CA ASP A 64 -14.49 0.87 -17.36
C ASP A 64 -14.34 -0.27 -16.35
N VAL A 65 -14.17 0.05 -15.06
CA VAL A 65 -14.14 -0.95 -13.98
C VAL A 65 -15.57 -1.45 -13.74
N THR A 66 -15.75 -2.77 -13.80
CA THR A 66 -17.01 -3.45 -13.54
C THR A 66 -16.84 -4.42 -12.38
N SER A 67 -17.96 -4.82 -11.76
CA SER A 67 -17.98 -5.86 -10.72
C SER A 67 -17.37 -7.18 -11.21
N GLU A 68 -17.54 -7.52 -12.49
CA GLU A 68 -16.95 -8.70 -13.13
C GLU A 68 -15.41 -8.60 -13.17
N LYS A 69 -14.86 -7.51 -13.71
CA LYS A 69 -13.39 -7.30 -13.76
C LYS A 69 -12.77 -7.22 -12.36
N GLN A 70 -13.48 -6.65 -11.40
CA GLN A 70 -13.05 -6.64 -10.00
C GLN A 70 -12.95 -8.06 -9.45
N ARG A 71 -13.90 -8.94 -9.78
CA ARG A 71 -13.84 -10.37 -9.39
C ARG A 71 -12.70 -11.10 -10.09
N GLU A 72 -12.48 -10.88 -11.39
CA GLU A 72 -11.35 -11.45 -12.13
C GLU A 72 -10.00 -11.07 -11.51
N SER A 73 -9.83 -9.79 -11.14
CA SER A 73 -8.65 -9.29 -10.44
C SER A 73 -8.43 -10.02 -9.10
N VAL A 74 -9.49 -10.22 -8.32
CA VAL A 74 -9.45 -10.99 -7.05
C VAL A 74 -9.05 -12.44 -7.30
N GLU A 75 -9.66 -13.10 -8.30
CA GLU A 75 -9.32 -14.50 -8.62
C GLU A 75 -7.85 -14.65 -9.01
N PHE A 76 -7.32 -13.71 -9.79
CA PHE A 76 -5.93 -13.72 -10.21
C PHE A 76 -4.99 -13.70 -9.00
N ILE A 77 -5.18 -12.75 -8.08
CA ILE A 77 -4.28 -12.63 -6.92
C ILE A 77 -4.48 -13.77 -5.93
N SER A 78 -5.71 -14.27 -5.77
CA SER A 78 -6.01 -15.42 -4.92
C SER A 78 -5.29 -16.67 -5.42
N ARG A 79 -5.26 -16.89 -6.74
CA ARG A 79 -4.51 -17.99 -7.35
C ARG A 79 -3.01 -17.89 -7.05
N LEU A 80 -2.40 -16.72 -7.28
CA LEU A 80 -0.98 -16.51 -6.97
C LEU A 80 -0.67 -16.78 -5.49
N GLN A 81 -1.50 -16.28 -4.58
CA GLN A 81 -1.34 -16.53 -3.14
C GLN A 81 -1.44 -18.02 -2.81
N ARG A 82 -2.46 -18.73 -3.30
CA ARG A 82 -2.73 -20.14 -2.94
C ARG A 82 -1.65 -21.10 -3.39
N GLU A 83 -0.98 -20.80 -4.49
CA GLU A 83 0.14 -21.58 -5.02
C GLU A 83 1.44 -21.38 -4.20
N ALA A 84 1.59 -20.27 -3.47
CA ALA A 84 2.74 -20.01 -2.59
C ALA A 84 2.36 -19.24 -1.30
N PRO A 85 1.50 -19.80 -0.43
CA PRO A 85 0.85 -19.06 0.67
C PRO A 85 1.82 -18.62 1.78
N ASP A 86 2.97 -19.30 1.89
CA ASP A 86 4.02 -18.93 2.84
C ASP A 86 4.91 -17.78 2.35
N ARG A 87 4.81 -17.39 1.07
CA ARG A 87 5.67 -16.39 0.45
C ARG A 87 4.88 -15.20 -0.11
N ILE A 88 3.71 -15.45 -0.69
CA ILE A 88 2.88 -14.43 -1.35
C ILE A 88 1.66 -14.14 -0.49
N ILE A 89 1.38 -12.85 -0.29
CA ILE A 89 0.23 -12.34 0.46
C ILE A 89 -0.55 -11.44 -0.49
N GLY A 90 -1.75 -11.89 -0.86
CA GLY A 90 -2.61 -11.23 -1.82
C GLY A 90 -3.40 -10.11 -1.19
N PHE A 91 -3.32 -8.93 -1.80
CA PHE A 91 -4.17 -7.78 -1.49
C PHE A 91 -5.05 -7.47 -2.70
N VAL A 92 -6.34 -7.22 -2.46
CA VAL A 92 -7.24 -6.78 -3.54
C VAL A 92 -7.08 -5.29 -3.77
N TRP A 93 -6.87 -4.87 -5.01
CA TRP A 93 -7.06 -3.49 -5.39
C TRP A 93 -8.56 -3.22 -5.58
N LEU A 94 -9.18 -2.52 -4.64
CA LEU A 94 -10.63 -2.28 -4.64
C LEU A 94 -10.98 -0.94 -5.30
N GLU A 95 -11.96 -0.93 -6.21
CA GLU A 95 -12.67 0.29 -6.64
C GLU A 95 -13.89 0.51 -5.72
N PRO A 96 -13.84 1.48 -4.80
CA PRO A 96 -14.88 1.64 -3.78
C PRO A 96 -16.21 2.19 -4.32
N ARG A 97 -16.23 2.76 -5.54
CA ARG A 97 -17.45 3.33 -6.13
C ARG A 97 -18.35 2.30 -6.82
N LEU A 98 -17.90 1.04 -6.95
CA LEU A 98 -18.78 -0.04 -7.41
C LEU A 98 -19.93 -0.21 -6.42
N LYS A 99 -21.16 -0.33 -6.92
CA LYS A 99 -22.36 -0.50 -6.09
C LYS A 99 -22.28 -1.72 -5.17
N ASP A 100 -21.57 -2.77 -5.59
CA ASP A 100 -21.36 -4.01 -4.84
C ASP A 100 -19.93 -4.14 -4.26
N ALA A 101 -19.18 -3.04 -4.13
CA ALA A 101 -17.79 -3.06 -3.65
C ALA A 101 -17.64 -3.76 -2.28
N ALA A 102 -18.54 -3.48 -1.33
CA ALA A 102 -18.52 -4.10 0.00
C ALA A 102 -18.76 -5.62 -0.06
N GLN A 103 -19.66 -6.07 -0.94
CA GLN A 103 -19.99 -7.48 -1.14
C GLN A 103 -18.85 -8.22 -1.85
N ILE A 104 -18.21 -7.58 -2.84
CA ILE A 104 -17.02 -8.12 -3.50
C ILE A 104 -15.88 -8.26 -2.49
N LEU A 105 -15.67 -7.25 -1.65
CA LEU A 105 -14.64 -7.30 -0.61
C LEU A 105 -14.88 -8.44 0.39
N GLU A 106 -16.11 -8.58 0.88
CA GLU A 106 -16.49 -9.66 1.80
C GLU A 106 -16.24 -11.05 1.19
N TRP A 107 -16.62 -11.24 -0.07
CA TRP A 107 -16.34 -12.46 -0.83
C TRP A 107 -14.83 -12.69 -1.03
N ALA A 108 -14.08 -11.64 -1.37
CA ALA A 108 -12.63 -11.72 -1.58
C ALA A 108 -11.91 -12.18 -0.30
N VAL A 109 -12.25 -11.59 0.85
CA VAL A 109 -11.63 -11.96 2.13
C VAL A 109 -12.11 -13.34 2.59
N SER A 110 -13.41 -13.60 2.58
CA SER A 110 -13.99 -14.79 3.22
C SER A 110 -13.87 -16.06 2.36
N SER A 111 -13.97 -15.93 1.04
CA SER A 111 -14.00 -17.07 0.11
C SER A 111 -12.73 -17.22 -0.73
N ARG A 112 -11.96 -16.13 -0.90
CA ARG A 112 -10.70 -16.13 -1.67
C ARG A 112 -9.47 -15.89 -0.79
N GLU A 113 -9.67 -15.83 0.52
CA GLU A 113 -8.64 -15.71 1.55
C GLU A 113 -7.72 -14.49 1.35
N ILE A 114 -8.23 -13.45 0.69
CA ILE A 114 -7.48 -12.19 0.48
C ILE A 114 -7.16 -11.57 1.84
N ARG A 115 -5.93 -11.08 1.98
CA ARG A 115 -5.34 -10.71 3.27
C ARG A 115 -5.24 -9.21 3.51
N GLY A 116 -5.70 -8.38 2.57
CA GLY A 116 -5.71 -6.94 2.69
C GLY A 116 -6.25 -6.23 1.46
N VAL A 117 -6.31 -4.91 1.54
CA VAL A 117 -6.90 -4.05 0.51
C VAL A 117 -5.88 -3.00 0.07
N LYS A 118 -5.83 -2.72 -1.23
CA LYS A 118 -5.15 -1.57 -1.82
C LYS A 118 -6.20 -0.64 -2.40
N MET A 119 -6.06 0.66 -2.17
CA MET A 119 -6.87 1.68 -2.84
C MET A 119 -6.00 2.85 -3.29
N ILE A 120 -6.43 3.50 -4.36
CA ILE A 120 -5.87 4.76 -4.84
C ILE A 120 -7.03 5.74 -4.97
N PRO A 121 -7.06 6.83 -4.18
CA PRO A 121 -8.01 7.90 -4.40
C PRO A 121 -7.86 8.51 -5.80
N ASP A 122 -8.95 8.49 -6.56
CA ASP A 122 -9.01 9.08 -7.90
C ASP A 122 -10.39 9.67 -8.09
N HIS A 123 -10.55 11.00 -8.00
CA HIS A 123 -11.86 11.67 -8.05
C HIS A 123 -12.83 11.29 -6.93
N TRP A 124 -12.28 10.92 -5.77
CA TRP A 124 -12.96 10.81 -4.49
C TRP A 124 -11.97 11.11 -3.38
N TYR A 125 -12.45 11.62 -2.26
CA TYR A 125 -11.66 11.87 -1.06
C TYR A 125 -11.92 10.78 -0.02
N PRO A 126 -10.90 10.40 0.78
CA PRO A 126 -11.08 9.47 1.88
C PRO A 126 -12.19 9.87 2.87
N TYR A 127 -12.48 11.17 3.03
CA TYR A 127 -13.55 11.65 3.91
C TYR A 127 -14.95 11.65 3.28
N ASP A 128 -15.09 11.31 2.00
CA ASP A 128 -16.40 11.26 1.36
C ASP A 128 -17.29 10.18 2.01
N GLU A 129 -18.53 10.53 2.35
CA GLU A 129 -19.43 9.65 3.14
C GLU A 129 -19.72 8.30 2.46
N PHE A 130 -19.65 8.21 1.13
CA PHE A 130 -19.85 6.94 0.42
C PHE A 130 -18.77 5.90 0.77
N MET A 131 -17.62 6.31 1.31
CA MET A 131 -16.57 5.41 1.78
C MET A 131 -16.92 4.75 3.11
N TYR A 132 -17.82 5.30 3.91
CA TYR A 132 -18.04 4.85 5.29
C TYR A 132 -18.52 3.39 5.35
N PRO A 133 -19.49 2.93 4.52
CA PRO A 133 -19.86 1.52 4.48
C PRO A 133 -18.70 0.59 4.07
N ILE A 134 -17.75 1.09 3.27
CA ILE A 134 -16.55 0.33 2.90
C ILE A 134 -15.60 0.24 4.10
N TYR A 135 -15.41 1.33 4.85
CA TYR A 135 -14.59 1.34 6.05
C TYR A 135 -15.15 0.42 7.15
N GLU A 136 -16.46 0.48 7.40
CA GLU A 136 -17.16 -0.42 8.33
C GLU A 136 -16.97 -1.89 7.92
N LYS A 137 -17.10 -2.20 6.62
CA LYS A 137 -16.91 -3.56 6.13
C LYS A 137 -15.46 -4.03 6.31
N ILE A 138 -14.46 -3.21 6.00
CA ILE A 138 -13.04 -3.54 6.18
C ILE A 138 -12.73 -3.75 7.66
N GLU A 139 -13.22 -2.87 8.53
CA GLU A 139 -13.03 -2.98 9.98
C GLU A 139 -13.64 -4.27 10.52
N ALA A 140 -14.86 -4.61 10.12
CA ALA A 140 -15.52 -5.86 10.49
C ALA A 140 -14.77 -7.12 10.00
N LEU A 141 -14.14 -7.04 8.82
CA LEU A 141 -13.31 -8.12 8.28
C LEU A 141 -11.92 -8.20 8.91
N GLY A 142 -11.48 -7.16 9.64
CA GLY A 142 -10.18 -7.12 10.32
C GLY A 142 -8.96 -7.13 9.40
N VAL A 143 -9.14 -6.78 8.12
CA VAL A 143 -8.06 -6.77 7.12
C VAL A 143 -7.41 -5.39 7.02
N PRO A 144 -6.07 -5.31 6.84
CA PRO A 144 -5.38 -4.04 6.68
C PRO A 144 -5.62 -3.40 5.30
N VAL A 145 -5.44 -2.07 5.23
CA VAL A 145 -5.51 -1.31 3.97
C VAL A 145 -4.22 -0.55 3.70
N ILE A 146 -3.70 -0.62 2.49
CA ILE A 146 -2.67 0.29 2.00
C ILE A 146 -3.35 1.28 1.05
N PHE A 147 -3.30 2.56 1.39
CA PHE A 147 -3.72 3.61 0.49
C PHE A 147 -2.53 4.19 -0.24
N HIS A 148 -2.69 4.46 -1.54
CA HIS A 148 -1.78 5.39 -2.18
C HIS A 148 -1.95 6.79 -1.56
N SER A 149 -0.82 7.41 -1.23
CA SER A 149 -0.75 8.78 -0.73
C SER A 149 0.50 9.43 -1.30
N GLY A 150 0.43 10.74 -1.57
CA GLY A 150 1.49 11.45 -2.26
C GLY A 150 1.19 11.72 -3.74
N ILE A 151 2.19 12.23 -4.45
CA ILE A 151 2.13 12.52 -5.88
C ILE A 151 2.14 11.20 -6.65
N LEU A 152 1.13 11.01 -7.48
CA LEU A 152 1.08 9.95 -8.46
C LEU A 152 1.74 10.42 -9.75
N PHE A 153 2.78 9.73 -10.21
CA PHE A 153 3.48 10.02 -11.48
C PHE A 153 2.70 9.54 -12.72
N GLY A 154 1.36 9.62 -12.67
CA GLY A 154 0.46 9.38 -13.80
C GLY A 154 0.26 10.64 -14.64
N PHE A 155 -0.35 10.47 -15.81
CA PHE A 155 -0.64 11.58 -16.75
C PHE A 155 -2.01 12.26 -16.50
N LYS A 156 -2.64 12.04 -15.35
CA LYS A 156 -4.00 12.50 -15.02
C LYS A 156 -4.08 13.19 -13.66
N ASP A 157 -5.03 14.10 -13.52
CA ASP A 157 -5.35 14.77 -12.26
C ASP A 157 -5.85 13.76 -11.21
N SER A 158 -5.00 13.45 -10.24
CA SER A 158 -5.25 12.40 -9.24
C SER A 158 -4.61 12.73 -7.89
N SER A 159 -3.43 13.33 -7.89
CA SER A 159 -2.68 13.61 -6.66
C SER A 159 -3.41 14.50 -5.65
N ARG A 160 -4.34 15.37 -6.08
CA ARG A 160 -5.12 16.22 -5.16
C ARG A 160 -6.02 15.41 -4.20
N PHE A 161 -6.37 14.18 -4.57
CA PHE A 161 -7.15 13.25 -3.75
C PHE A 161 -6.28 12.44 -2.77
N CYS A 162 -4.96 12.40 -3.00
CA CYS A 162 -4.00 11.54 -2.31
C CYS A 162 -3.24 12.23 -1.16
N ARG A 163 -3.64 13.44 -0.80
CA ARG A 163 -3.03 14.23 0.28
C ARG A 163 -3.31 13.58 1.65
N PRO A 164 -2.32 13.40 2.54
CA PRO A 164 -2.46 12.59 3.74
C PRO A 164 -3.52 13.13 4.72
N VAL A 165 -3.65 14.44 4.90
CA VAL A 165 -4.64 15.01 5.86
C VAL A 165 -6.08 14.52 5.62
N ASN A 166 -6.42 14.13 4.39
CA ASN A 166 -7.76 13.65 4.06
C ASN A 166 -8.14 12.36 4.82
N TYR A 167 -7.18 11.61 5.35
CA TYR A 167 -7.41 10.35 6.08
C TYR A 167 -7.71 10.53 7.58
N GLU A 168 -7.76 11.77 8.10
CA GLU A 168 -8.11 12.02 9.52
C GLU A 168 -9.49 11.45 9.90
N VAL A 169 -10.41 11.34 8.93
CA VAL A 169 -11.73 10.69 9.10
C VAL A 169 -11.64 9.28 9.70
N LEU A 170 -10.54 8.55 9.49
CA LEU A 170 -10.34 7.19 9.98
C LEU A 170 -10.23 7.09 11.51
N LEU A 171 -10.10 8.21 12.22
CA LEU A 171 -10.28 8.27 13.68
C LEU A 171 -11.67 7.79 14.13
N SER A 172 -12.68 7.89 13.25
CA SER A 172 -14.05 7.43 13.52
C SER A 172 -14.20 5.90 13.45
N PHE A 173 -13.18 5.19 12.97
CA PHE A 173 -13.17 3.73 12.78
C PHE A 173 -12.01 3.11 13.57
N PRO A 174 -12.10 3.04 14.91
CA PRO A 174 -10.93 2.85 15.80
C PRO A 174 -10.20 1.51 15.68
N ASN A 175 -10.82 0.48 15.08
CA ASN A 175 -10.20 -0.83 14.80
C ASN A 175 -9.69 -0.93 13.37
N PHE A 176 -9.87 0.11 12.54
CA PHE A 176 -9.39 0.18 11.17
C PHE A 176 -7.87 0.35 11.13
N ARG A 177 -7.17 -0.60 10.51
CA ARG A 177 -5.71 -0.62 10.40
C ARG A 177 -5.27 -0.30 8.98
N PHE A 178 -4.43 0.71 8.81
CA PHE A 178 -4.07 1.20 7.49
C PHE A 178 -2.65 1.73 7.39
N ALA A 179 -2.15 1.86 6.16
CA ALA A 179 -0.89 2.52 5.85
C ALA A 179 -1.05 3.52 4.72
N LEU A 180 -0.28 4.62 4.79
CA LEU A 180 -0.15 5.59 3.70
C LEU A 180 1.17 5.33 2.97
N ALA A 181 1.08 5.04 1.67
CA ALA A 181 2.23 4.73 0.83
C ALA A 181 3.11 5.94 0.52
N HIS A 182 4.33 5.65 0.06
CA HIS A 182 5.32 6.60 -0.44
C HIS A 182 5.71 7.70 0.56
N ILE A 183 5.46 7.49 1.86
CA ILE A 183 5.60 8.51 2.91
C ILE A 183 4.80 9.78 2.54
N SER A 184 3.73 9.62 1.75
CA SER A 184 2.93 10.70 1.19
C SER A 184 3.71 11.81 0.46
N TRP A 185 4.88 11.51 -0.12
CA TRP A 185 5.71 12.53 -0.77
C TRP A 185 4.91 13.36 -1.80
N PRO A 186 5.02 14.71 -1.81
CA PRO A 186 5.95 15.56 -1.05
C PRO A 186 5.44 15.99 0.33
N TRP A 187 4.23 15.59 0.72
CA TRP A 187 3.61 15.94 2.00
C TRP A 187 4.13 15.08 3.17
N VAL A 188 5.45 14.85 3.22
CA VAL A 188 6.10 14.02 4.25
C VAL A 188 5.84 14.56 5.66
N ASP A 189 5.95 15.88 5.83
CA ASP A 189 5.73 16.51 7.12
C ASP A 189 4.25 16.43 7.56
N GLU A 190 3.33 16.48 6.60
CA GLU A 190 1.90 16.29 6.88
C GLU A 190 1.56 14.83 7.21
N CYS A 191 2.21 13.86 6.55
CA CYS A 191 2.11 12.44 6.89
C CYS A 191 2.55 12.18 8.33
N LEU A 192 3.67 12.77 8.74
CA LEU A 192 4.18 12.67 10.11
C LEU A 192 3.27 13.36 11.12
N ALA A 193 2.76 14.56 10.79
CA ALA A 193 1.80 15.26 11.65
C ALA A 193 0.51 14.44 11.84
N LEU A 194 -0.01 13.85 10.76
CA LEU A 194 -1.18 12.97 10.83
C LEU A 194 -0.90 11.71 11.65
N TRP A 195 0.24 11.06 11.45
CA TRP A 195 0.63 9.91 12.27
C TRP A 195 0.72 10.30 13.76
N GLY A 196 1.28 11.47 14.07
CA GLY A 196 1.29 12.03 15.43
C GLY A 196 -0.12 12.29 15.99
N ARG A 197 -1.05 12.73 15.15
CA ARG A 197 -2.47 12.93 15.51
C ARG A 197 -3.15 11.61 15.90
N PHE A 198 -2.92 10.53 15.16
CA PHE A 198 -3.40 9.19 15.52
C PHE A 198 -2.75 8.66 16.80
N ARG A 199 -1.45 8.93 17.01
CA ARG A 199 -0.75 8.58 18.27
C ARG A 199 -1.36 9.31 19.46
N ALA A 200 -1.61 10.62 19.35
CA ALA A 200 -2.24 11.41 20.40
C ALA A 200 -3.66 10.92 20.74
N ALA A 201 -4.46 10.59 19.71
CA ALA A 201 -5.81 10.03 19.91
C ALA A 201 -5.79 8.69 20.68
N LEU A 202 -4.76 7.87 20.48
CA LEU A 202 -4.58 6.62 21.21
C LEU A 202 -4.29 6.85 22.70
N GLU A 203 -3.47 7.86 23.02
CA GLU A 203 -3.09 8.22 24.39
C GLU A 203 -4.29 8.77 25.19
N GLU A 204 -5.14 9.59 24.56
CA GLU A 204 -6.34 10.17 25.18
C GLU A 204 -7.35 9.11 25.68
N ILE A 205 -7.40 7.95 25.00
CA ILE A 205 -8.39 6.88 25.27
C ILE A 205 -7.88 5.88 26.31
N GLY A 206 -6.73 6.13 26.94
CA GLY A 206 -6.22 5.33 28.07
C GLY A 206 -5.43 4.07 27.68
N GLY A 207 -4.96 3.96 26.43
CA GLY A 207 -3.84 3.12 26.00
C GLY A 207 -3.91 1.59 26.18
N SER A 208 -4.88 1.01 26.90
CA SER A 208 -4.81 -0.40 27.31
C SER A 208 -5.49 -1.39 26.37
N GLU A 209 -6.43 -0.96 25.52
CA GLU A 209 -7.16 -1.88 24.63
C GLU A 209 -7.01 -1.58 23.14
N ARG A 210 -6.72 -0.33 22.77
CA ARG A 210 -6.60 0.10 21.36
C ARG A 210 -5.15 0.00 20.88
N ARG A 211 -4.98 -0.29 19.59
CA ARG A 211 -3.68 -0.31 18.92
C ARG A 211 -3.58 0.87 17.96
N MET A 212 -2.36 1.32 17.70
CA MET A 212 -2.11 2.34 16.69
C MET A 212 -2.66 1.88 15.33
N GLN A 213 -3.54 2.69 14.74
CA GLN A 213 -4.22 2.38 13.48
C GLN A 213 -3.32 2.59 12.26
N MET A 214 -2.54 3.68 12.29
CA MET A 214 -1.80 4.18 11.15
C MET A 214 -0.35 3.69 11.12
N PHE A 215 0.02 3.08 10.01
CA PHE A 215 1.37 2.77 9.59
C PHE A 215 1.81 3.71 8.47
N ILE A 216 3.12 3.82 8.26
CA ILE A 216 3.69 4.60 7.17
C ILE A 216 4.41 3.63 6.26
N ASP A 217 3.86 3.44 5.07
CA ASP A 217 4.49 2.65 4.05
C ASP A 217 5.57 3.52 3.37
N ILE A 218 6.82 3.12 3.63
CA ILE A 218 7.99 3.87 3.21
C ILE A 218 8.41 3.51 1.79
N THR A 219 7.63 2.77 1.00
CA THR A 219 8.01 2.38 -0.36
C THR A 219 8.54 3.58 -1.19
N PRO A 220 9.45 3.37 -2.18
CA PRO A 220 9.97 4.45 -3.01
C PRO A 220 8.86 5.28 -3.68
N GLY A 221 9.12 6.57 -3.86
CA GLY A 221 8.18 7.55 -4.42
C GLY A 221 8.75 8.96 -4.23
N THR A 222 9.50 9.14 -3.15
CA THR A 222 10.49 10.22 -2.98
C THR A 222 11.63 10.09 -3.99
N PRO A 223 12.06 11.17 -4.68
CA PRO A 223 13.33 11.18 -5.39
C PRO A 223 14.50 10.79 -4.47
N LEU A 224 15.54 10.15 -5.02
CA LEU A 224 16.65 9.60 -4.22
C LEU A 224 17.27 10.62 -3.25
N MET A 225 17.38 11.88 -3.66
CA MET A 225 17.93 12.95 -2.82
C MET A 225 17.10 13.25 -1.57
N TYR A 226 15.78 13.02 -1.60
CA TYR A 226 14.89 13.19 -0.44
C TYR A 226 14.81 11.94 0.44
N ARG A 227 15.35 10.81 -0.01
CA ARG A 227 15.13 9.52 0.66
C ARG A 227 15.72 9.50 2.07
N LYS A 228 16.98 9.93 2.20
CA LYS A 228 17.66 10.05 3.49
C LYS A 228 16.88 10.96 4.43
N ASP A 229 16.57 12.17 3.99
CA ASP A 229 15.92 13.18 4.82
C ASP A 229 14.54 12.74 5.29
N SER A 230 13.77 12.08 4.40
CA SER A 230 12.45 11.54 4.75
C SER A 230 12.58 10.46 5.83
N LEU A 231 13.44 9.45 5.61
CA LEU A 231 13.69 8.37 6.58
C LEU A 231 14.21 8.92 7.92
N GLN A 232 15.10 9.91 7.89
CA GLN A 232 15.62 10.54 9.10
C GLN A 232 14.52 11.26 9.89
N LYS A 233 13.60 11.96 9.22
CA LYS A 233 12.45 12.59 9.88
C LYS A 233 11.55 11.58 10.59
N LEU A 234 11.26 10.43 9.97
CA LEU A 234 10.45 9.37 10.57
C LEU A 234 11.07 8.81 11.85
N ILE A 235 12.38 8.49 11.79
CA ILE A 235 13.12 8.01 12.96
C ILE A 235 13.16 9.08 14.05
N ALA A 236 13.45 10.34 13.70
CA ALA A 236 13.49 11.43 14.68
C ALA A 236 12.13 11.70 15.35
N TYR A 237 11.02 11.43 14.65
CA TYR A 237 9.66 11.60 15.19
C TYR A 237 9.19 10.40 16.06
N GLY A 238 9.95 9.30 16.07
CA GLY A 238 9.63 8.08 16.83
C GLY A 238 8.66 7.13 16.10
N ALA A 239 8.67 7.12 14.77
CA ALA A 239 7.76 6.31 13.95
C ALA A 239 8.31 4.92 13.58
N GLU A 240 9.48 4.52 14.09
CA GLU A 240 10.22 3.31 13.68
C GLU A 240 9.44 2.01 13.80
N ASP A 241 8.54 1.89 14.79
CA ASP A 241 7.71 0.71 14.96
C ASP A 241 6.56 0.65 13.93
N HIS A 242 6.25 1.74 13.23
CA HIS A 242 5.11 1.83 12.31
C HIS A 242 5.52 2.07 10.86
N MET A 243 6.81 2.00 10.55
CA MET A 243 7.34 2.07 9.18
C MET A 243 7.28 0.70 8.50
N LEU A 244 6.76 0.64 7.27
CA LEU A 244 6.68 -0.57 6.46
C LEU A 244 7.59 -0.46 5.23
N PHE A 245 8.59 -1.33 5.12
CA PHE A 245 9.39 -1.41 3.91
C PHE A 245 8.59 -1.97 2.73
N GLY A 246 8.74 -1.34 1.57
CA GLY A 246 8.23 -1.81 0.29
C GLY A 246 9.16 -1.39 -0.84
N THR A 247 9.08 -2.06 -2.00
CA THR A 247 9.94 -1.72 -3.16
C THR A 247 9.24 -0.95 -4.26
N ASP A 248 7.91 -0.99 -4.33
CA ASP A 248 7.10 -0.48 -5.44
C ASP A 248 7.43 -1.15 -6.79
N CYS A 249 7.97 -2.36 -6.74
CA CYS A 249 8.28 -3.12 -7.95
C CYS A 249 7.03 -3.76 -8.56
N VAL A 250 7.14 -4.09 -9.85
CA VAL A 250 6.21 -5.03 -10.49
C VAL A 250 6.60 -6.47 -10.17
N ALA A 251 5.61 -7.32 -9.93
CA ALA A 251 5.79 -8.71 -9.50
C ALA A 251 6.64 -9.54 -10.50
N GLY A 252 6.54 -9.24 -11.80
CA GLY A 252 7.36 -9.88 -12.85
C GLY A 252 8.84 -9.46 -12.89
N GLY A 253 9.26 -8.47 -12.09
CA GLY A 253 10.62 -7.91 -12.07
C GLY A 253 11.18 -7.70 -10.67
N LEU A 254 10.78 -8.53 -9.70
CA LEU A 254 11.13 -8.36 -8.29
C LEU A 254 12.62 -8.42 -7.99
N GLU A 255 13.46 -9.01 -8.85
CA GLU A 255 14.91 -9.03 -8.67
C GLU A 255 15.53 -7.63 -8.57
N HIS A 256 14.87 -6.60 -9.11
CA HIS A 256 15.30 -5.21 -8.98
C HIS A 256 15.13 -4.67 -7.56
N GLY A 257 14.25 -5.27 -6.76
CA GLY A 257 14.01 -4.96 -5.35
C GLY A 257 15.27 -5.01 -4.48
N ARG A 258 16.27 -5.83 -4.84
CA ARG A 258 17.57 -5.90 -4.11
C ARG A 258 18.24 -4.54 -3.97
N LEU A 259 18.08 -3.65 -4.96
CA LEU A 259 18.69 -2.32 -4.94
C LEU A 259 17.99 -1.42 -3.91
N HIS A 260 16.67 -1.53 -3.79
CA HIS A 260 15.88 -0.80 -2.80
C HIS A 260 16.18 -1.29 -1.38
N ILE A 261 16.25 -2.62 -1.19
CA ILE A 261 16.63 -3.25 0.08
C ILE A 261 18.01 -2.76 0.53
N ALA A 262 19.02 -2.88 -0.34
CA ALA A 262 20.39 -2.48 -0.01
C ALA A 262 20.49 -0.98 0.29
N ARG A 263 19.82 -0.13 -0.50
CA ARG A 263 19.81 1.33 -0.31
C ARG A 263 19.20 1.71 1.03
N ASP A 264 17.99 1.25 1.32
CA ASP A 264 17.27 1.70 2.52
C ASP A 264 17.91 1.12 3.79
N ALA A 265 18.38 -0.13 3.76
CA ALA A 265 19.14 -0.71 4.85
C ALA A 265 20.45 0.06 5.12
N SER A 266 21.18 0.47 4.05
CA SER A 266 22.39 1.29 4.17
C SER A 266 22.08 2.69 4.72
N ILE A 267 21.03 3.37 4.22
CA ILE A 267 20.62 4.68 4.73
C ILE A 267 20.26 4.58 6.22
N LEU A 268 19.40 3.63 6.62
CA LEU A 268 18.99 3.46 8.01
C LEU A 268 20.19 3.15 8.91
N ARG A 269 21.03 2.19 8.52
CA ARG A 269 22.10 1.69 9.39
C ARG A 269 23.34 2.58 9.41
N GLN A 270 23.83 2.97 8.23
CA GLN A 270 25.14 3.60 8.06
C GLN A 270 25.07 5.12 8.03
N VAL A 271 23.95 5.69 7.56
CA VAL A 271 23.81 7.15 7.42
C VAL A 271 23.03 7.75 8.59
N ILE A 272 21.87 7.18 8.92
CA ILE A 272 21.04 7.63 10.05
C ILE A 272 21.58 7.08 11.38
N GLY A 273 22.21 5.90 11.37
CA GLY A 273 22.77 5.29 12.56
C GLY A 273 21.77 4.47 13.38
N ALA A 274 20.65 4.05 12.79
CA ALA A 274 19.67 3.20 13.46
C ALA A 274 20.31 1.88 13.93
N SER A 275 19.81 1.33 15.05
CA SER A 275 20.24 0.03 15.54
C SER A 275 19.79 -1.09 14.58
N MET A 276 20.43 -2.26 14.64
CA MET A 276 19.98 -3.41 13.84
C MET A 276 18.57 -3.87 14.23
N GLU A 277 18.16 -3.67 15.48
CA GLU A 277 16.79 -3.93 15.92
C GLU A 277 15.79 -3.04 15.16
N VAL A 278 16.03 -1.74 15.11
CA VAL A 278 15.19 -0.80 14.35
C VAL A 278 15.17 -1.14 12.86
N VAL A 279 16.32 -1.49 12.29
CA VAL A 279 16.38 -1.90 10.88
C VAL A 279 15.55 -3.17 10.64
N ASN A 280 15.65 -4.19 11.50
CA ASN A 280 14.85 -5.43 11.36
C ASN A 280 13.34 -5.15 11.46
N LYS A 281 12.94 -4.26 12.38
CA LYS A 281 11.54 -3.82 12.51
C LYS A 281 11.00 -3.25 11.20
N ILE A 282 11.70 -2.26 10.66
CA ILE A 282 11.29 -1.54 9.45
C ILE A 282 11.29 -2.46 8.23
N MET A 283 12.31 -3.31 8.09
CA MET A 283 12.50 -4.14 6.91
C MET A 283 11.60 -5.39 6.88
N GLY A 284 10.93 -5.75 7.99
CA GLY A 284 10.04 -6.91 7.97
C GLY A 284 9.09 -7.07 9.15
N GLU A 285 9.52 -6.87 10.39
CA GLU A 285 8.69 -7.24 11.57
C GLU A 285 7.42 -6.37 11.68
N ASN A 286 7.52 -5.08 11.35
CA ASN A 286 6.38 -4.17 11.33
C ASN A 286 5.34 -4.59 10.30
N ALA A 287 5.77 -5.09 9.13
CA ALA A 287 4.87 -5.60 8.10
C ALA A 287 4.13 -6.86 8.56
N LEU A 288 4.81 -7.79 9.26
CA LEU A 288 4.14 -8.94 9.87
C LEU A 288 3.08 -8.50 10.88
N ARG A 289 3.41 -7.53 11.74
CA ARG A 289 2.46 -6.95 12.71
C ARG A 289 1.28 -6.27 12.03
N PHE A 290 1.53 -5.52 10.96
CA PHE A 290 0.50 -4.89 10.13
C PHE A 290 -0.41 -5.93 9.46
N LEU A 291 0.10 -7.09 9.11
CA LEU A 291 -0.66 -8.19 8.51
C LEU A 291 -1.36 -9.10 9.55
N GLY A 292 -1.13 -8.87 10.85
CA GLY A 292 -1.59 -9.76 11.92
C GLY A 292 -0.93 -11.13 11.91
N LEU A 293 0.29 -11.23 11.37
CA LEU A 293 1.09 -12.44 11.29
C LEU A 293 2.13 -12.48 12.42
N LYS A 294 2.52 -13.70 12.82
CA LYS A 294 3.62 -13.95 13.76
C LYS A 294 4.95 -14.10 13.04
#